data_AF-A0A1M4XKS1-F1
#
_entry.id   AF-A0A1M4XKS1-F1
#
_cell.length_a   1.000
_cell.length_b   1.000
_cell.length_c   1.000
_cell.angle_alpha   90.00
_cell.angle_beta   90.00
_cell.angle_gamma   90.00
#
_symmetry.space_group_name_H-M   'P 1'
#
loop_
_entity.id
_entity.type
_entity.pdbx_description
1 polymer ?
#
loop_
_entity_poly.entity_id
_entity_poly.type
_entity_poly.pdbx_seq_one_letter_code
_entity_poly.pdbx_strand_id
1 'polypeptide(L)'
;MATTSKSIHSWNLHNYRDTTLSLPTGINGLCSHKKRTIQIEIANSSAQRVKTLAHELTHALLHENEDDRELAELEAESGAYVTCQALGIDSGDYSFGYVTLWAGGSTQAIAKIRTSAERIQKTAATILTELDVYLARAS
;
A
#
# COMPACT_ATOMS: atom_id res chain seq x y z
N MET A 1 32.42 -1.20 -11.00
CA MET A 1 31.56 -1.17 -9.78
C MET A 1 30.78 0.15 -9.84
N ALA A 2 29.46 0.23 -9.82
CA ALA A 2 28.45 -0.69 -9.31
C ALA A 2 27.25 -0.80 -10.29
N THR A 3 26.70 -2.01 -10.35
CA THR A 3 25.47 -2.38 -11.03
C THR A 3 24.30 -1.96 -10.13
N THR A 4 23.42 -1.08 -10.59
CA THR A 4 22.07 -0.99 -10.01
C THR A 4 21.09 -0.90 -11.16
N SER A 5 20.58 -2.06 -11.54
CA SER A 5 19.47 -2.21 -12.48
C SER A 5 18.25 -1.50 -11.91
N LYS A 6 17.99 -0.27 -12.38
CA LYS A 6 16.68 0.36 -12.23
C LYS A 6 15.73 -0.39 -13.14
N SER A 7 15.05 -1.40 -12.59
CA SER A 7 13.89 -1.96 -13.25
C SER A 7 12.74 -0.96 -13.10
N ILE A 8 12.69 0.02 -14.01
CA ILE A 8 11.60 0.98 -14.10
C ILE A 8 10.49 0.29 -14.87
N HIS A 9 9.71 -0.53 -14.21
CA HIS A 9 8.39 -0.86 -14.72
C HIS A 9 7.48 0.27 -14.26
N SER A 10 7.42 1.37 -15.01
CA SER A 10 6.61 2.51 -14.63
C SER A 10 5.12 2.16 -14.77
N TRP A 11 4.48 1.90 -13.64
CA TRP A 11 3.03 1.90 -13.52
C TRP A 11 2.50 3.33 -13.47
N ASN A 12 1.31 3.56 -14.04
CA ASN A 12 0.65 4.86 -14.01
C ASN A 12 -0.77 4.69 -13.47
N LEU A 13 -0.88 4.63 -12.13
CA LEU A 13 -2.18 4.70 -11.46
C LEU A 13 -2.45 6.16 -11.10
N HIS A 14 -3.50 6.77 -11.66
CA HIS A 14 -3.89 8.15 -11.32
C HIS A 14 -2.74 9.20 -11.44
N ASN A 15 -1.83 9.03 -12.40
CA ASN A 15 -0.61 9.83 -12.61
C ASN A 15 0.56 9.55 -11.64
N TYR A 16 0.46 8.56 -10.76
CA TYR A 16 1.57 8.12 -9.92
C TYR A 16 2.47 7.16 -10.66
N ARG A 17 3.78 7.40 -10.59
CA ARG A 17 4.83 6.48 -11.06
C ARG A 17 5.39 5.70 -9.88
N ASP A 18 5.42 4.38 -9.96
CA ASP A 18 6.13 3.57 -8.99
C ASP A 18 7.61 3.41 -9.38
N THR A 19 8.47 3.16 -8.39
CA THR A 19 9.87 2.79 -8.58
C THR A 19 10.34 1.95 -7.41
N THR A 20 11.09 0.88 -7.70
CA THR A 20 11.77 0.09 -6.68
C THR A 20 13.23 0.55 -6.57
N LEU A 21 13.68 0.94 -5.38
CA LEU A 21 15.04 1.43 -5.11
C LEU A 21 15.46 1.13 -3.65
N SER A 22 16.74 1.28 -3.33
CA SER A 22 17.18 1.29 -1.92
C SER A 22 16.78 2.61 -1.25
N LEU A 23 16.08 2.50 -0.13
CA LEU A 23 15.57 3.58 0.71
C LEU A 23 16.40 3.71 2.00
N PRO A 24 16.26 4.84 2.74
CA PRO A 24 16.88 4.96 4.06
C PRO A 24 16.44 3.84 5.00
N THR A 25 17.33 3.43 5.91
CA THR A 25 17.07 2.37 6.89
C THR A 25 15.76 2.61 7.65
N GLY A 26 14.90 1.58 7.67
CA GLY A 26 13.61 1.61 8.38
C GLY A 26 12.43 2.11 7.55
N ILE A 27 12.64 2.53 6.29
CA ILE A 27 11.57 2.96 5.39
C ILE A 27 11.30 1.86 4.37
N ASN A 28 10.07 1.33 4.36
CA ASN A 28 9.66 0.28 3.41
C ASN A 28 9.12 0.88 2.11
N GLY A 29 8.41 2.00 2.19
CA GLY A 29 7.83 2.70 1.06
C GLY A 29 7.59 4.18 1.34
N LEU A 30 7.35 4.94 0.27
CA LEU A 30 7.03 6.37 0.34
C LEU A 30 6.07 6.77 -0.80
N CYS A 31 4.89 7.27 -0.45
CA CYS A 31 4.02 8.03 -1.33
C CYS A 31 4.41 9.52 -1.33
N SER A 32 4.56 10.11 -2.53
CA SER A 32 4.77 11.55 -2.69
C SER A 32 3.75 12.13 -3.65
N HIS A 33 2.71 12.79 -3.12
CA HIS A 33 1.69 13.48 -3.91
C HIS A 33 2.27 14.59 -4.79
N LYS A 34 3.20 15.39 -4.24
CA LYS A 34 3.87 16.48 -4.98
C LYS A 34 4.64 15.99 -6.20
N LYS A 35 5.32 14.85 -6.08
CA LYS A 35 6.11 14.26 -7.17
C LYS A 35 5.30 13.30 -8.02
N ARG A 36 4.09 12.93 -7.58
CA ARG A 36 3.27 11.83 -8.11
C ARG A 36 4.11 10.55 -8.26
N THR A 37 4.75 10.15 -7.16
CA THR A 37 5.61 8.96 -7.13
C THR A 37 5.32 8.07 -5.94
N ILE A 38 5.42 6.76 -6.15
CA ILE A 38 5.48 5.73 -5.11
C ILE A 38 6.86 5.07 -5.17
N GLN A 39 7.50 4.93 -4.02
CA GLN A 39 8.82 4.31 -3.93
C GLN A 39 8.76 3.11 -2.99
N ILE A 40 9.41 2.01 -3.36
CA ILE A 40 9.42 0.76 -2.58
C ILE A 40 10.85 0.30 -2.35
N GLU A 41 11.17 -0.14 -1.13
CA GLU A 41 12.47 -0.70 -0.77
C GLU A 41 12.73 -2.00 -1.54
N ILE A 42 13.82 -2.02 -2.32
CA ILE A 42 14.18 -3.14 -3.19
C ILE A 42 14.61 -4.39 -2.42
N ALA A 43 15.24 -4.23 -1.25
CA ALA A 43 15.77 -5.31 -0.45
C ALA A 43 14.67 -6.14 0.25
N ASN A 44 13.44 -5.64 0.32
CA ASN A 44 12.32 -6.34 0.90
C ASN A 44 11.90 -7.56 0.07
N SER A 45 11.32 -8.57 0.74
CA SER A 45 10.75 -9.75 0.08
C SER A 45 9.65 -9.35 -0.91
N SER A 46 9.37 -10.19 -1.92
CA SER A 46 8.29 -9.90 -2.88
C SER A 46 6.94 -9.66 -2.21
N ALA A 47 6.59 -10.47 -1.20
CA ALA A 47 5.35 -10.29 -0.43
C ALA A 47 5.32 -8.94 0.30
N GLN A 48 6.43 -8.58 0.97
CA GLN A 48 6.53 -7.29 1.67
C GLN A 48 6.42 -6.11 0.70
N ARG A 49 7.06 -6.19 -0.48
CA ARG A 49 6.97 -5.15 -1.51
C ARG A 49 5.55 -4.97 -2.03
N VAL A 50 4.80 -6.06 -2.24
CA VAL A 50 3.38 -5.98 -2.65
C VAL A 50 2.52 -5.34 -1.56
N LYS A 51 2.71 -5.74 -0.30
CA LYS A 51 2.03 -5.12 0.86
C LYS A 51 2.30 -3.63 0.93
N THR A 52 3.57 -3.24 0.85
CA THR A 52 3.96 -1.83 0.88
C THR A 52 3.41 -1.07 -0.32
N LEU A 53 3.47 -1.63 -1.52
CA LEU A 53 2.90 -0.99 -2.70
C LEU A 53 1.40 -0.73 -2.53
N ALA A 54 0.63 -1.72 -2.06
CA ALA A 54 -0.80 -1.56 -1.81
C ALA A 54 -1.11 -0.50 -0.74
N HIS A 55 -0.26 -0.41 0.29
CA HIS A 55 -0.35 0.63 1.32
C HIS A 55 -0.13 2.04 0.72
N GLU A 56 0.97 2.25 0.00
CA GLU A 56 1.28 3.55 -0.61
C GLU A 56 0.27 3.94 -1.70
N LEU A 57 -0.27 2.97 -2.46
CA LEU A 57 -1.34 3.21 -3.43
C LEU A 57 -2.63 3.65 -2.73
N THR A 58 -2.93 3.11 -1.55
CA THR A 58 -4.10 3.55 -0.77
C THR A 58 -3.93 4.99 -0.30
N HIS A 59 -2.73 5.37 0.17
CA HIS A 59 -2.42 6.78 0.42
C HIS A 59 -2.62 7.65 -0.82
N ALA A 60 -2.07 7.22 -1.96
CA ALA A 60 -2.20 7.94 -3.24
C ALA A 60 -3.67 8.17 -3.66
N LEU A 61 -4.55 7.19 -3.40
CA LEU A 61 -5.95 7.21 -3.81
C LEU A 61 -6.86 7.97 -2.84
N LEU A 62 -6.57 7.97 -1.54
CA LEU A 62 -7.49 8.47 -0.52
C LEU A 62 -7.00 9.73 0.24
N HIS A 63 -5.70 10.02 0.25
CA HIS A 63 -5.10 10.93 1.24
C HIS A 63 -4.18 12.02 0.66
N GLU A 64 -4.50 12.61 -0.51
CA GLU A 64 -3.67 13.66 -1.13
C GLU A 64 -3.39 14.89 -0.23
N ASN A 65 -4.32 15.25 0.66
CA ASN A 65 -4.17 16.37 1.60
C ASN A 65 -3.90 15.93 3.06
N GLU A 66 -3.92 14.63 3.35
CA GLU A 66 -3.64 14.01 4.65
C GLU A 66 -4.10 14.79 5.91
N ASP A 67 -5.39 15.15 5.96
CA ASP A 67 -5.95 15.95 7.07
C ASP A 67 -6.07 15.19 8.41
N ASP A 68 -6.15 13.85 8.36
CA ASP A 68 -6.17 12.95 9.52
C ASP A 68 -5.20 11.79 9.28
N ARG A 69 -3.98 11.92 9.81
CA ARG A 69 -2.90 10.94 9.65
C ARG A 69 -3.26 9.57 10.25
N GLU A 70 -3.98 9.57 11.37
CA GLU A 70 -4.41 8.34 12.04
C GLU A 70 -5.41 7.56 11.19
N LEU A 71 -6.41 8.25 10.63
CA LEU A 71 -7.34 7.65 9.70
C LEU A 71 -6.66 7.21 8.40
N ALA A 72 -5.72 8.02 7.90
CA ALA A 72 -4.99 7.71 6.68
C ALA A 72 -4.18 6.42 6.78
N GLU A 73 -3.42 6.25 7.86
CA GLU A 73 -2.68 5.02 8.14
C GLU A 73 -3.62 3.81 8.36
N LEU A 74 -4.76 4.03 9.04
CA LEU A 74 -5.76 2.98 9.22
C LEU A 74 -6.35 2.49 7.89
N GLU A 75 -6.73 3.41 7.01
CA GLU A 75 -7.26 3.07 5.69
C GLU A 75 -6.18 2.44 4.81
N ALA A 76 -4.94 2.95 4.84
CA ALA A 76 -3.80 2.44 4.08
C ALA A 76 -3.41 1.01 4.48
N GLU A 77 -3.28 0.74 5.77
CA GLU A 77 -3.02 -0.62 6.26
C GLU A 77 -4.18 -1.58 5.97
N SER A 78 -5.43 -1.12 6.12
CA SER A 78 -6.61 -1.95 5.83
C SER A 78 -6.73 -2.27 4.33
N GLY A 79 -6.48 -1.30 3.45
CA GLY A 79 -6.48 -1.49 2.00
C GLY A 79 -5.39 -2.45 1.55
N ALA A 80 -4.19 -2.32 2.12
CA ALA A 80 -3.08 -3.24 1.86
C ALA A 80 -3.42 -4.68 2.29
N TYR A 81 -4.03 -4.84 3.46
CA TYR A 81 -4.46 -6.15 3.96
C TYR A 81 -5.50 -6.81 3.04
N VAL A 82 -6.58 -6.11 2.70
CA VAL A 82 -7.63 -6.64 1.81
C VAL A 82 -7.05 -7.02 0.45
N THR A 83 -6.13 -6.21 -0.08
CA THR A 83 -5.43 -6.49 -1.34
C THR A 83 -4.58 -7.76 -1.25
N CYS A 84 -3.74 -7.89 -0.21
CA CYS A 84 -2.87 -9.06 -0.03
C CYS A 84 -3.68 -10.35 0.17
N GLN A 85 -4.77 -10.27 0.95
CA GLN A 85 -5.68 -11.38 1.15
C GLN A 85 -6.33 -11.85 -0.16
N ALA A 86 -6.77 -10.91 -1.01
CA ALA A 86 -7.34 -11.23 -2.31
C ALA A 86 -6.33 -11.89 -3.27
N LEU A 87 -5.04 -11.53 -3.15
CA LEU A 87 -3.94 -12.11 -3.93
C LEU A 87 -3.43 -13.46 -3.37
N GLY A 88 -3.96 -13.93 -2.23
CA GLY A 88 -3.47 -15.14 -1.56
C GLY A 88 -2.05 -14.98 -1.01
N ILE A 89 -1.60 -13.75 -0.80
CA ILE A 89 -0.29 -13.46 -0.20
C ILE A 89 -0.45 -13.56 1.30
N ASP A 90 0.20 -14.56 1.90
CA ASP A 90 0.32 -14.67 3.35
C ASP A 90 1.18 -13.51 3.87
N SER A 91 0.52 -12.42 4.26
CA SER A 91 1.15 -11.25 4.88
C SER A 91 1.33 -11.45 6.40
N GLY A 92 1.50 -12.71 6.83
CA GLY A 92 1.47 -13.23 8.20
C GLY A 92 2.07 -12.32 9.27
N ASP A 93 1.52 -12.44 10.49
CA ASP A 93 1.80 -11.73 11.77
C ASP A 93 1.88 -10.18 11.75
N TYR A 94 2.27 -9.55 10.66
CA TYR A 94 2.52 -8.11 10.56
C TYR A 94 1.27 -7.27 10.32
N SER A 95 0.25 -7.82 9.66
CA SER A 95 -1.00 -7.09 9.37
C SER A 95 -2.04 -7.27 10.47
N PHE A 96 -2.12 -8.46 11.06
CA PHE A 96 -3.14 -8.77 12.06
C PHE A 96 -2.80 -8.13 13.41
N GLY A 97 -1.51 -8.01 13.75
CA GLY A 97 -1.02 -7.33 14.94
C GLY A 97 -1.45 -5.86 15.03
N TYR A 98 -1.58 -5.14 13.91
CA TYR A 98 -1.91 -3.71 13.93
C TYR A 98 -3.43 -3.46 13.99
N VAL A 99 -4.23 -4.27 13.28
CA VAL A 99 -5.69 -4.29 13.47
C VAL A 99 -6.03 -4.75 14.89
N THR A 100 -5.28 -5.69 15.48
CA THR A 100 -5.44 -6.09 16.90
C THR A 100 -4.80 -5.14 17.92
N LEU A 101 -3.79 -4.34 17.58
CA LEU A 101 -3.27 -3.27 18.47
C LEU A 101 -4.20 -2.06 18.50
N TRP A 102 -4.71 -1.64 17.33
CA TRP A 102 -5.77 -0.63 17.25
C TRP A 102 -7.08 -1.15 17.85
N ALA A 103 -7.38 -2.43 17.60
CA ALA A 103 -8.36 -3.19 18.34
C ALA A 103 -7.77 -3.80 19.62
N GLY A 104 -7.19 -2.96 20.48
CA GLY A 104 -7.37 -3.12 21.92
C GLY A 104 -8.86 -3.11 22.35
N GLY A 105 -9.76 -3.53 21.47
CA GLY A 105 -11.20 -3.56 21.58
C GLY A 105 -11.88 -2.20 21.56
N SER A 106 -11.17 -1.09 21.38
CA SER A 106 -11.81 0.22 21.54
C SER A 106 -12.90 0.40 20.50
N THR A 107 -14.12 0.69 20.96
CA THR A 107 -15.30 0.92 20.14
C THR A 107 -15.04 1.96 19.04
N GLN A 108 -14.11 2.89 19.29
CA GLN A 108 -13.71 3.95 18.35
C GLN A 108 -12.94 3.41 17.13
N ALA A 109 -12.00 2.48 17.31
CA ALA A 109 -11.27 1.88 16.18
C ALA A 109 -12.21 1.06 15.29
N ILE A 110 -13.11 0.28 15.91
CA ILE A 110 -14.15 -0.49 15.18
C ILE A 110 -15.09 0.47 14.43
N ALA A 111 -15.48 1.59 15.04
CA ALA A 111 -16.32 2.59 14.40
C ALA A 111 -15.62 3.28 13.21
N LYS A 112 -14.32 3.61 13.35
CA LYS A 112 -13.50 4.17 12.24
C LYS A 112 -13.44 3.17 11.08
N ILE A 113 -13.10 1.90 11.35
CA ILE A 113 -13.08 0.85 10.31
C ILE A 113 -14.45 0.69 9.64
N ARG A 114 -15.55 0.65 10.42
CA ARG A 114 -16.91 0.53 9.85
C ARG A 114 -17.26 1.70 8.95
N THR A 115 -16.91 2.92 9.35
CA THR A 115 -17.16 4.13 8.56
C THR A 115 -16.30 4.17 7.29
N SER A 116 -15.09 3.60 7.36
CA SER A 116 -14.15 3.51 6.24
C SER A 116 -14.29 2.26 5.38
N ALA A 117 -15.11 1.28 5.78
CA ALA A 117 -15.13 -0.06 5.17
C ALA A 117 -15.44 0.00 3.67
N GLU A 118 -16.40 0.82 3.25
CA GLU A 118 -16.74 0.99 1.84
C GLU A 118 -15.58 1.63 1.05
N ARG A 119 -14.91 2.64 1.62
CA ARG A 119 -13.73 3.29 1.01
C ARG A 119 -12.59 2.28 0.86
N ILE A 120 -12.28 1.55 1.92
CA ILE A 120 -11.24 0.51 1.94
C ILE A 120 -11.51 -0.55 0.88
N GLN A 121 -12.73 -1.09 0.82
CA GLN A 121 -13.09 -2.13 -0.15
C GLN A 121 -13.01 -1.63 -1.60
N LYS A 122 -13.54 -0.43 -1.88
CA LYS A 122 -13.45 0.17 -3.22
C LYS A 122 -12.01 0.42 -3.63
N THR A 123 -11.18 0.94 -2.72
CA THR A 123 -9.76 1.19 -2.99
C THR A 123 -9.00 -0.11 -3.26
N ALA A 124 -9.22 -1.14 -2.45
CA ALA A 124 -8.61 -2.45 -2.69
C ALA A 124 -9.05 -3.05 -4.05
N ALA A 125 -10.33 -2.95 -4.40
CA ALA A 125 -10.83 -3.40 -5.70
C ALA A 125 -10.17 -2.65 -6.88
N THR A 126 -9.99 -1.34 -6.75
CA THR A 126 -9.25 -0.53 -7.73
C THR A 126 -7.80 -1.03 -7.83
N ILE A 127 -7.10 -1.18 -6.70
CA ILE A 127 -5.70 -1.66 -6.69
C ILE A 127 -5.57 -3.03 -7.36
N LEU A 128 -6.47 -3.98 -7.07
CA LEU A 128 -6.46 -5.32 -7.66
C LEU A 128 -6.68 -5.29 -9.17
N THR A 129 -7.69 -4.57 -9.63
CA THR A 129 -8.01 -4.42 -11.06
C THR A 129 -6.80 -3.90 -11.84
N GLU A 130 -6.10 -2.95 -11.22
CA GLU A 130 -4.95 -2.29 -11.80
C GLU A 130 -3.72 -3.23 -11.78
N LEU A 131 -3.46 -3.92 -10.67
CA LEU A 131 -2.43 -4.97 -10.64
C LEU A 131 -2.65 -6.07 -11.69
N ASP A 132 -3.89 -6.47 -11.96
CA ASP A 132 -4.20 -7.44 -13.02
C ASP A 132 -3.82 -6.90 -14.41
N VAL A 133 -4.16 -5.63 -14.68
CA VAL A 133 -3.76 -4.94 -15.92
C VAL A 133 -2.23 -4.84 -16.02
N TYR A 134 -1.50 -4.74 -14.91
CA TYR A 134 -0.04 -4.71 -14.92
C TYR A 134 0.52 -6.03 -15.39
N LEU A 135 0.11 -7.10 -14.71
CA LEU A 135 0.65 -8.42 -14.89
C LEU A 135 0.36 -8.90 -16.31
N ALA A 136 -0.82 -8.59 -16.86
CA ALA A 136 -1.19 -8.87 -18.24
C ALA A 136 -0.38 -8.10 -19.30
N ARG A 137 0.24 -6.97 -18.94
CA ARG A 137 1.10 -6.16 -19.85
C ARG A 137 2.59 -6.47 -19.70
N ALA A 138 2.96 -7.16 -18.63
CA ALA A 138 4.32 -7.63 -18.37
C ALA A 138 4.58 -9.06 -18.89
N SER A 139 3.52 -9.77 -19.31
CA SER A 139 3.55 -11.06 -20.03
C SER A 139 3.55 -10.88 -21.53
#